data_AF-A0A9P9G2I3-F1
#
_entry.id   AF-A0A9P9G2I3-F1
#
_cell.length_a   1.000
_cell.length_b   1.000
_cell.length_c   1.000
_cell.angle_alpha   90.00
_cell.angle_beta   90.00
_cell.angle_gamma   90.00
#
_symmetry.space_group_name_H-M   'P 1'
#
loop_
_entity.id
_entity.type
_entity.pdbx_description
1 polymer ?
#
loop_
_entity_poly.entity_id
_entity_poly.type
_entity_poly.pdbx_seq_one_letter_code
_entity_poly.pdbx_strand_id
1 'polypeptide(L)'
;MASTTFALEDAIKAIAENGFYHIQDSIVGRRILDMEENKQQFSTTSMAGLQFYRDNVRNNECIRSVLEESFEWCALGDYRRIQEDRGHVFQLRRGGAKADVFVVQLWKDGCRGIYWRGSHRIPRETLGSVRAANRMWEVASAKLERAGCEPVLLDFQIGGLVILDARVAFETDHGSPITCSFAPSYQLRSWPKLIPPQNDNANEMVMELQTGKVGVYFETEGQD
;
A
#
# COMPACT_ATOMS: atom_id res chain seq x y z
N MET A 1 0.42 21.08 17.77
CA MET A 1 -0.53 20.45 16.83
C MET A 1 -0.83 19.07 17.38
N ALA A 2 -2.11 18.75 17.57
CA ALA A 2 -2.50 17.49 18.20
C ALA A 2 -2.07 16.33 17.30
N SER A 3 -1.15 15.50 17.79
CA SER A 3 -0.92 14.17 17.24
C SER A 3 -2.20 13.39 17.50
N THR A 4 -2.99 13.12 16.46
CA THR A 4 -4.11 12.20 16.56
C THR A 4 -3.52 10.84 16.94
N THR A 5 -3.74 10.42 18.18
CA THR A 5 -3.29 9.12 18.66
C THR A 5 -3.97 8.04 17.83
N PHE A 6 -3.19 7.12 17.28
CA PHE A 6 -3.71 5.97 16.55
C PHE A 6 -4.65 5.16 17.44
N ALA A 7 -5.84 4.86 16.93
CA ALA A 7 -6.78 3.93 17.53
C ALA A 7 -7.17 2.87 16.47
N LEU A 8 -6.96 1.60 16.79
CA LEU A 8 -7.17 0.50 15.85
C LEU A 8 -8.63 0.43 15.37
N GLU A 9 -9.59 0.56 16.27
CA GLU A 9 -11.02 0.51 15.95
C GLU A 9 -11.42 1.60 14.95
N ASP A 10 -10.89 2.83 15.12
CA ASP A 10 -11.12 3.94 14.20
C ASP A 10 -10.52 3.67 12.82
N ALA A 11 -9.32 3.07 12.77
CA ALA A 11 -8.68 2.72 11.51
C ALA A 11 -9.47 1.64 10.75
N ILE A 12 -9.90 0.57 11.45
CA ILE A 12 -10.72 -0.50 10.87
C ILE A 12 -12.06 0.05 10.37
N LYS A 13 -12.72 0.88 11.19
CA LYS A 13 -13.97 1.54 10.80
C LYS A 13 -13.78 2.44 9.58
N ALA A 14 -12.72 3.25 9.56
CA ALA A 14 -12.42 4.14 8.43
C ALA A 14 -12.17 3.35 7.14
N ILE A 15 -11.43 2.24 7.18
CA ILE A 15 -11.21 1.39 6.01
C ILE A 15 -12.52 0.74 5.56
N ALA A 16 -13.35 0.23 6.49
CA ALA A 16 -14.65 -0.35 6.14
C ALA A 16 -15.59 0.68 5.50
N GLU A 17 -15.67 1.89 6.08
CA GLU A 17 -16.54 2.99 5.69
C GLU A 17 -16.08 3.71 4.42
N ASN A 18 -14.86 4.20 4.44
CA ASN A 18 -14.29 5.06 3.40
C ASN A 18 -13.49 4.30 2.36
N GLY A 19 -12.98 3.11 2.71
CA GLY A 19 -12.06 2.33 1.90
C GLY A 19 -10.59 2.51 2.30
N PHE A 20 -10.28 3.54 3.09
CA PHE A 20 -8.92 3.87 3.51
C PHE A 20 -8.88 4.58 4.86
N TYR A 21 -7.72 4.50 5.50
CA TYR A 21 -7.31 5.25 6.69
C TYR A 21 -5.95 5.90 6.43
N HIS A 22 -5.71 7.07 6.99
CA HIS A 22 -4.45 7.80 6.78
C HIS A 22 -3.95 8.45 8.07
N ILE A 23 -2.64 8.61 8.17
CA ILE A 23 -1.97 9.36 9.23
C ILE A 23 -0.83 10.21 8.65
N GLN A 24 -0.57 11.34 9.29
CA GLN A 24 0.65 12.11 9.07
C GLN A 24 1.77 11.48 9.89
N ASP A 25 2.95 11.33 9.29
CA ASP A 25 4.12 10.71 9.93
C ASP A 25 5.41 11.36 9.39
N SER A 26 5.99 12.25 10.19
CA SER A 26 7.23 12.93 9.87
C SER A 26 8.44 12.01 9.76
N ILE A 27 8.42 10.86 10.44
CA ILE A 27 9.54 9.91 10.42
C ILE A 27 9.56 9.20 9.07
N VAL A 28 8.39 8.77 8.57
CA VAL A 28 8.26 8.19 7.23
C VAL A 28 8.70 9.19 6.16
N GLY A 29 8.21 10.45 6.24
CA GLY A 29 8.60 11.51 5.30
C GLY A 29 10.12 11.69 5.21
N ARG A 30 10.78 11.84 6.36
CA ARG A 30 12.23 12.01 6.44
C ARG A 30 13.00 10.80 5.90
N ARG A 31 12.58 9.58 6.25
CA ARG A 31 13.26 8.36 5.78
C ARG A 31 13.16 8.18 4.27
N ILE A 32 12.05 8.62 3.66
CA ILE A 32 11.92 8.62 2.19
C ILE A 32 12.90 9.63 1.59
N LEU A 33 13.00 10.84 2.15
CA LEU A 33 13.96 11.85 1.72
C LEU A 33 15.40 11.32 1.82
N ASP A 34 15.77 10.73 2.96
CA ASP A 34 17.11 10.18 3.18
C ASP A 34 17.45 9.09 2.14
N MET A 35 16.53 8.17 1.86
CA MET A 35 16.70 7.14 0.82
C MET A 35 16.92 7.75 -0.56
N GLU A 36 16.19 8.82 -0.91
CA GLU A 36 16.30 9.50 -2.20
C GLU A 36 17.64 10.25 -2.35
N GLU A 37 18.04 11.01 -1.33
CA GLU A 37 19.30 11.76 -1.32
C GLU A 37 20.51 10.82 -1.44
N ASN A 38 20.42 9.64 -0.82
CA ASN A 38 21.44 8.59 -0.92
C ASN A 38 21.30 7.69 -2.16
N LYS A 39 20.33 7.98 -3.05
CA LYS A 39 20.07 7.22 -4.30
C LYS A 39 19.82 5.73 -4.05
N GLN A 40 19.21 5.39 -2.92
CA GLN A 40 18.86 4.03 -2.55
C GLN A 40 17.56 3.60 -3.22
N GLN A 41 17.40 2.28 -3.43
CA GLN A 41 16.25 1.73 -4.13
C GLN A 41 15.17 1.27 -3.14
N PHE A 42 13.93 1.67 -3.39
CA PHE A 42 12.74 1.11 -2.72
C PHE A 42 12.33 -0.20 -3.39
N SER A 43 13.10 -1.27 -3.13
CA SER A 43 12.90 -2.59 -3.73
C SER A 43 13.31 -3.69 -2.75
N THR A 44 12.61 -4.82 -2.79
CA THR A 44 13.05 -6.01 -2.05
C THR A 44 14.36 -6.58 -2.54
N THR A 45 14.81 -6.27 -3.76
CA THR A 45 16.10 -6.75 -4.29
C THR A 45 17.30 -5.97 -3.73
N SER A 46 17.05 -4.90 -2.96
CA SER A 46 18.07 -4.07 -2.33
C SER A 46 18.03 -4.23 -0.80
N MET A 47 19.19 -4.33 -0.15
CA MET A 47 19.27 -4.34 1.31
C MET A 47 18.65 -3.09 1.93
N ALA A 48 18.90 -1.91 1.35
CA ALA A 48 18.32 -0.66 1.84
C ALA A 48 16.79 -0.65 1.71
N GLY A 49 16.25 -1.15 0.59
CA GLY A 49 14.80 -1.28 0.41
C GLY A 49 14.16 -2.28 1.36
N LEU A 50 14.82 -3.42 1.62
CA LEU A 50 14.33 -4.41 2.58
C LEU A 50 14.34 -3.86 4.02
N GLN A 51 15.41 -3.15 4.41
CA GLN A 51 15.49 -2.44 5.69
C GLN A 51 14.41 -1.36 5.81
N PHE A 52 14.20 -0.59 4.74
CA PHE A 52 13.15 0.43 4.69
C PHE A 52 11.76 -0.19 4.91
N TYR A 53 11.45 -1.30 4.24
CA TYR A 53 10.21 -2.04 4.47
C TYR A 53 10.08 -2.52 5.92
N ARG A 54 11.13 -3.14 6.46
CA ARG A 54 11.14 -3.62 7.85
C ARG A 54 10.81 -2.47 8.82
N ASP A 55 11.50 -1.36 8.68
CA ASP A 55 11.48 -0.28 9.67
C ASP A 55 10.26 0.65 9.55
N ASN A 56 9.64 0.74 8.36
CA ASN A 56 8.53 1.67 8.10
C ASN A 56 7.19 1.00 7.84
N VAL A 57 7.18 -0.29 7.49
CA VAL A 57 5.95 -1.03 7.20
C VAL A 57 5.77 -2.17 8.20
N ARG A 58 6.74 -3.09 8.29
CA ARG A 58 6.60 -4.28 9.16
C ARG A 58 6.56 -3.91 10.64
N ASN A 59 7.41 -2.99 11.08
CA ASN A 59 7.54 -2.59 12.47
C ASN A 59 6.63 -1.40 12.85
N ASN A 60 5.89 -0.85 11.88
CA ASN A 60 4.94 0.21 12.17
C ASN A 60 3.69 -0.38 12.86
N GLU A 61 3.44 0.06 14.09
CA GLU A 61 2.36 -0.47 14.93
C GLU A 61 0.97 -0.28 14.31
N CYS A 62 0.71 0.86 13.67
CA CYS A 62 -0.55 1.15 13.01
C CYS A 62 -0.79 0.15 11.86
N ILE A 63 0.18 0.00 10.97
CA ILE A 63 0.08 -0.92 9.82
C ILE A 63 -0.08 -2.36 10.32
N ARG A 64 0.79 -2.79 11.23
CA ARG A 64 0.80 -4.15 11.75
C ARG A 64 -0.53 -4.50 12.42
N SER A 65 -1.04 -3.62 13.29
CA SER A 65 -2.30 -3.87 14.02
C SER A 65 -3.50 -3.97 13.07
N VAL A 66 -3.57 -3.11 12.04
CA VAL A 66 -4.63 -3.18 11.03
C VAL A 66 -4.57 -4.47 10.23
N LEU A 67 -3.37 -4.90 9.80
CA LEU A 67 -3.21 -6.16 9.06
C LEU A 67 -3.56 -7.38 9.91
N GLU A 68 -3.09 -7.43 11.16
CA GLU A 68 -3.33 -8.55 12.08
C GLU A 68 -4.78 -8.69 12.56
N GLU A 69 -5.55 -7.60 12.50
CA GLU A 69 -7.00 -7.58 12.76
C GLU A 69 -7.81 -7.93 11.50
N SER A 70 -7.34 -7.49 10.33
CA SER A 70 -8.08 -7.66 9.06
C SER A 70 -7.89 -9.05 8.43
N PHE A 71 -6.81 -9.75 8.77
CA PHE A 71 -6.47 -11.04 8.19
C PHE A 71 -6.11 -12.06 9.28
N GLU A 72 -6.54 -13.31 9.10
CA GLU A 72 -6.00 -14.43 9.87
C GLU A 72 -4.50 -14.60 9.61
N TRP A 73 -4.12 -14.51 8.33
CA TRP A 73 -2.74 -14.43 7.87
C TRP A 73 -2.65 -13.68 6.54
N CYS A 74 -1.62 -12.87 6.37
CA CYS A 74 -1.29 -12.22 5.09
C CYS A 74 0.21 -12.08 4.89
N ALA A 75 0.64 -11.81 3.66
CA ALA A 75 2.04 -11.46 3.39
C ALA A 75 2.17 -10.35 2.34
N LEU A 76 3.30 -9.64 2.40
CA LEU A 76 3.72 -8.72 1.36
C LEU A 76 3.91 -9.49 0.04
N GLY A 77 3.18 -9.10 -1.00
CA GLY A 77 3.26 -9.70 -2.34
C GLY A 77 3.61 -8.73 -3.47
N ASP A 78 3.52 -7.42 -3.23
CA ASP A 78 3.95 -6.37 -4.18
C ASP A 78 4.65 -5.26 -3.40
N TYR A 79 5.80 -4.82 -3.89
CA TYR A 79 6.54 -3.68 -3.33
C TYR A 79 7.13 -2.89 -4.49
N ARG A 80 6.60 -1.68 -4.70
CA ARG A 80 7.02 -0.80 -5.79
C ARG A 80 6.75 0.67 -5.49
N ARG A 81 7.39 1.54 -6.26
CA ARG A 81 7.04 2.96 -6.33
C ARG A 81 6.01 3.18 -7.43
N ILE A 82 4.88 3.80 -7.10
CA ILE A 82 3.89 4.24 -8.10
C ILE A 82 4.25 5.67 -8.47
N GLN A 83 4.32 5.97 -9.76
CA GLN A 83 4.71 7.29 -10.24
C GLN A 83 3.57 8.31 -10.09
N GLU A 84 3.94 9.58 -9.91
CA GLU A 84 3.03 10.71 -10.11
C GLU A 84 2.40 10.63 -11.50
N ASP A 85 1.07 10.68 -11.56
CA ASP A 85 0.30 10.59 -12.79
C ASP A 85 -0.99 11.39 -12.65
N ARG A 86 -0.84 12.71 -12.75
CA ARG A 86 -1.88 13.67 -12.45
C ARG A 86 -3.02 13.62 -13.48
N GLY A 87 -4.26 13.63 -12.98
CA GLY A 87 -5.48 13.51 -13.77
C GLY A 87 -5.89 12.08 -14.09
N HIS A 88 -5.10 11.08 -13.70
CA HIS A 88 -5.41 9.67 -13.93
C HIS A 88 -5.72 8.96 -12.61
N VAL A 89 -6.89 8.31 -12.57
CA VAL A 89 -7.38 7.61 -11.37
C VAL A 89 -7.25 6.10 -11.57
N PHE A 90 -6.60 5.43 -10.64
CA PHE A 90 -6.28 4.01 -10.71
C PHE A 90 -6.82 3.20 -9.52
N GLN A 91 -7.05 1.91 -9.74
CA GLN A 91 -7.26 0.88 -8.73
C GLN A 91 -6.17 -0.18 -8.86
N LEU A 92 -5.67 -0.69 -7.74
CA LEU A 92 -4.71 -1.81 -7.74
C LEU A 92 -5.42 -3.15 -8.01
N ARG A 93 -6.69 -3.25 -7.61
CA ARG A 93 -7.54 -4.41 -7.86
C ARG A 93 -8.86 -4.02 -8.50
N ARG A 94 -9.26 -4.77 -9.54
CA ARG A 94 -10.56 -4.62 -10.20
C ARG A 94 -11.66 -5.31 -9.42
N GLY A 95 -12.26 -4.58 -8.47
CA GLY A 95 -13.40 -5.06 -7.69
C GLY A 95 -13.11 -6.34 -6.92
N GLY A 96 -14.16 -7.16 -6.72
CA GLY A 96 -14.16 -8.34 -5.85
C GLY A 96 -15.13 -8.16 -4.70
N ALA A 97 -15.64 -9.26 -4.13
CA ALA A 97 -16.69 -9.22 -3.11
C ALA A 97 -16.19 -8.80 -1.72
N LYS A 98 -14.90 -9.00 -1.43
CA LYS A 98 -14.30 -8.77 -0.12
C LYS A 98 -13.01 -7.97 -0.23
N ALA A 99 -12.66 -7.30 0.86
CA ALA A 99 -11.41 -6.59 1.06
C ALA A 99 -10.29 -7.59 1.40
N ASP A 100 -9.87 -8.37 0.40
CA ASP A 100 -8.87 -9.43 0.56
C ASP A 100 -7.46 -9.03 0.10
N VAL A 101 -7.27 -7.77 -0.28
CA VAL A 101 -5.95 -7.19 -0.53
C VAL A 101 -5.91 -5.81 0.09
N PHE A 102 -4.99 -5.61 1.02
CA PHE A 102 -4.71 -4.30 1.60
C PHE A 102 -3.46 -3.72 0.98
N VAL A 103 -3.44 -2.41 0.86
CA VAL A 103 -2.32 -1.66 0.31
C VAL A 103 -1.90 -0.65 1.36
N VAL A 104 -0.60 -0.51 1.54
CA VAL A 104 0.03 0.55 2.31
C VAL A 104 0.76 1.44 1.33
N GLN A 105 0.45 2.74 1.35
CA GLN A 105 1.18 3.76 0.61
C GLN A 105 1.88 4.67 1.61
N LEU A 106 3.21 4.76 1.51
CA LEU A 106 4.03 5.69 2.28
C LEU A 106 4.35 6.91 1.43
N TRP A 107 4.16 8.09 2.01
CA TRP A 107 4.27 9.37 1.33
C TRP A 107 5.39 10.21 1.93
N LYS A 108 6.16 10.83 1.04
CA LYS A 108 7.15 11.85 1.37
C LYS A 108 6.46 13.14 1.80
N ASP A 109 7.19 13.99 2.52
CA ASP A 109 6.77 15.34 2.86
C ASP A 109 6.47 16.20 1.61
N GLY A 110 5.39 16.99 1.71
CA GLY A 110 4.91 17.85 0.63
C GLY A 110 4.18 17.14 -0.51
N CYS A 111 4.03 15.81 -0.45
CA CYS A 111 3.26 15.06 -1.45
C CYS A 111 1.76 15.12 -1.21
N ARG A 112 0.98 14.80 -2.26
CA ARG A 112 -0.48 14.78 -2.22
C ARG A 112 -1.05 13.60 -2.99
N GLY A 113 -2.07 12.98 -2.43
CA GLY A 113 -2.86 11.94 -3.08
C GLY A 113 -4.35 12.24 -3.01
N ILE A 114 -5.11 11.80 -4.00
CA ILE A 114 -6.57 11.88 -3.99
C ILE A 114 -7.12 10.46 -3.89
N TYR A 115 -7.99 10.21 -2.93
CA TYR A 115 -8.60 8.89 -2.71
C TYR A 115 -10.12 9.01 -2.81
N TRP A 116 -10.75 8.14 -3.60
CA TRP A 116 -12.18 8.19 -3.85
C TRP A 116 -12.92 7.37 -2.79
N ARG A 117 -13.46 8.07 -1.80
CA ARG A 117 -14.22 7.50 -0.70
C ARG A 117 -15.37 6.65 -1.24
N GLY A 118 -15.48 5.42 -0.73
CA GLY A 118 -16.58 4.50 -1.05
C GLY A 118 -16.40 3.73 -2.37
N SER A 119 -15.37 4.03 -3.17
CA SER A 119 -15.19 3.39 -4.48
C SER A 119 -14.93 1.88 -4.39
N HIS A 120 -14.42 1.39 -3.25
CA HIS A 120 -14.19 -0.04 -2.98
C HIS A 120 -15.47 -0.87 -2.93
N ARG A 121 -16.63 -0.22 -2.73
CA ARG A 121 -17.95 -0.86 -2.66
C ARG A 121 -18.67 -0.88 -4.01
N ILE A 122 -18.19 -0.12 -4.98
CA ILE A 122 -18.85 -0.01 -6.27
C ILE A 122 -18.54 -1.26 -7.10
N PRO A 123 -19.56 -1.93 -7.68
CA PRO A 123 -19.34 -3.07 -8.57
C PRO A 123 -18.41 -2.72 -9.73
N ARG A 124 -17.53 -3.65 -10.09
CA ARG A 124 -16.56 -3.45 -11.19
C ARG A 124 -17.24 -3.18 -12.53
N GLU A 125 -18.46 -3.69 -12.72
CA GLU A 125 -19.28 -3.49 -13.90
C GLU A 125 -19.73 -2.04 -14.02
N THR A 126 -20.03 -1.39 -12.90
CA THR A 126 -20.43 0.02 -12.83
C THR A 126 -19.25 0.95 -13.11
N LEU A 127 -18.09 0.70 -12.49
CA LEU A 127 -16.89 1.50 -12.75
C LEU A 127 -16.31 1.24 -14.14
N GLY A 128 -16.47 0.02 -14.67
CA GLY A 128 -15.99 -0.36 -16.00
C GLY A 128 -14.51 0.02 -16.20
N SER A 129 -13.68 -0.29 -15.21
CA SER A 129 -12.25 0.03 -15.18
C SER A 129 -11.49 -0.68 -16.30
N VAL A 130 -10.51 -0.03 -16.91
CA VAL A 130 -9.70 -0.57 -18.01
C VAL A 130 -8.28 -0.86 -17.57
N ARG A 131 -7.62 -1.85 -18.17
CA ARG A 131 -6.25 -2.20 -17.80
C ARG A 131 -5.29 -1.17 -18.40
N ALA A 132 -4.53 -0.47 -17.56
CA ALA A 132 -3.55 0.52 -17.99
C ALA A 132 -2.13 -0.09 -18.15
N ALA A 133 -1.24 0.63 -18.84
CA ALA A 133 0.14 0.20 -19.10
C ALA A 133 0.96 0.00 -17.81
N ASN A 134 0.66 0.78 -16.77
CA ASN A 134 1.26 0.68 -15.43
C ASN A 134 0.80 -0.55 -14.61
N ARG A 135 0.06 -1.47 -15.26
CA ARG A 135 -0.51 -2.68 -14.63
C ARG A 135 -1.44 -2.34 -13.46
N MET A 136 -2.12 -1.20 -13.51
CA MET A 136 -3.26 -0.87 -12.65
C MET A 136 -4.54 -0.83 -13.48
N TRP A 137 -5.66 -0.54 -12.83
CA TRP A 137 -6.97 -0.43 -13.46
C TRP A 137 -7.41 1.03 -13.45
N GLU A 138 -7.44 1.66 -14.61
CA GLU A 138 -7.83 3.06 -14.74
C GLU A 138 -9.36 3.19 -14.73
N VAL A 139 -9.85 4.20 -14.03
CA VAL A 139 -11.26 4.53 -13.90
C VAL A 139 -11.45 6.01 -14.22
N ALA A 140 -12.41 6.34 -15.07
CA ALA A 140 -12.73 7.74 -15.32
C ALA A 140 -13.40 8.37 -14.09
N SER A 141 -12.91 9.52 -13.63
CA SER A 141 -13.46 10.27 -12.48
C SER A 141 -14.97 10.50 -12.60
N ALA A 142 -15.46 10.85 -13.79
CA ALA A 142 -16.89 11.02 -14.05
C ALA A 142 -17.75 9.78 -13.78
N LYS A 143 -17.19 8.57 -13.81
CA LYS A 143 -17.91 7.35 -13.42
C LYS A 143 -17.96 7.18 -11.91
N LEU A 144 -16.91 7.57 -11.20
CA LEU A 144 -16.85 7.57 -9.74
C LEU A 144 -17.86 8.57 -9.16
N GLU A 145 -17.89 9.79 -9.70
CA GLU A 145 -18.87 10.82 -9.33
C GLU A 145 -20.32 10.34 -9.56
N ARG A 146 -20.61 9.77 -10.74
CA ARG A 146 -21.94 9.20 -11.04
C ARG A 146 -22.32 8.03 -10.13
N ALA A 147 -21.34 7.32 -9.60
CA ALA A 147 -21.54 6.25 -8.62
C ALA A 147 -21.64 6.77 -7.18
N GLY A 148 -21.60 8.09 -6.96
CA GLY A 148 -21.67 8.72 -5.65
C GLY A 148 -20.39 8.62 -4.83
N CYS A 149 -19.24 8.35 -5.46
CA CYS A 149 -17.95 8.37 -4.79
C CYS A 149 -17.44 9.82 -4.66
N GLU A 150 -16.78 10.12 -3.55
CA GLU A 150 -16.28 11.46 -3.25
C GLU A 150 -14.75 11.49 -3.28
N PRO A 151 -14.11 12.40 -4.03
CA PRO A 151 -12.67 12.56 -3.98
C PRO A 151 -12.25 13.22 -2.66
N VAL A 152 -11.28 12.62 -1.99
CA VAL A 152 -10.68 13.16 -0.76
C VAL A 152 -9.22 13.46 -1.02
N LEU A 153 -8.87 14.74 -1.02
CA LEU A 153 -7.48 15.18 -1.11
C LEU A 153 -6.79 14.99 0.25
N LEU A 154 -5.70 14.24 0.26
CA LEU A 154 -4.82 14.09 1.40
C LEU A 154 -3.50 14.81 1.13
N ASP A 155 -3.20 15.81 1.95
CA ASP A 155 -1.96 16.59 1.90
C ASP A 155 -0.98 16.05 2.95
N PHE A 156 0.12 15.44 2.51
CA PHE A 156 1.15 14.85 3.38
C PHE A 156 2.25 15.87 3.68
N GLN A 157 1.88 16.97 4.34
CA GLN A 157 2.77 18.11 4.59
C GLN A 157 4.09 17.72 5.27
N ILE A 158 4.04 16.74 6.16
CA ILE A 158 5.23 16.22 6.85
C ILE A 158 5.56 14.78 6.42
N GLY A 159 4.89 14.25 5.41
CA GLY A 159 4.91 12.83 5.07
C GLY A 159 3.87 12.06 5.86
N GLY A 160 3.71 10.78 5.55
CA GLY A 160 2.68 9.98 6.18
C GLY A 160 2.44 8.66 5.49
N LEU A 161 1.31 8.06 5.81
CA LEU A 161 0.88 6.82 5.18
C LEU A 161 -0.62 6.74 5.00
N VAL A 162 -1.03 5.87 4.08
CA VAL A 162 -2.40 5.46 3.85
C VAL A 162 -2.46 3.93 3.86
N ILE A 163 -3.40 3.37 4.61
CA ILE A 163 -3.79 1.95 4.53
C ILE A 163 -5.14 1.90 3.84
N LEU A 164 -5.25 1.16 2.74
CA LEU A 164 -6.44 1.13 1.91
C LEU A 164 -6.76 -0.27 1.40
N ASP A 165 -8.05 -0.50 1.14
CA ASP A 165 -8.51 -1.61 0.32
C ASP A 165 -7.99 -1.40 -1.12
N ALA A 166 -7.42 -2.44 -1.74
CA ALA A 166 -6.85 -2.35 -3.09
C ALA A 166 -7.86 -1.97 -4.18
N ARG A 167 -9.18 -2.04 -3.89
CA ARG A 167 -10.28 -1.60 -4.76
C ARG A 167 -10.55 -0.10 -4.67
N VAL A 168 -9.97 0.62 -3.71
CA VAL A 168 -10.08 2.08 -3.67
C VAL A 168 -9.42 2.66 -4.91
N ALA A 169 -10.12 3.60 -5.53
CA ALA A 169 -9.63 4.36 -6.65
C ALA A 169 -8.85 5.56 -6.10
N PHE A 170 -7.66 5.80 -6.63
CA PHE A 170 -6.78 6.86 -6.17
C PHE A 170 -6.01 7.50 -7.32
N GLU A 171 -5.53 8.71 -7.08
CA GLU A 171 -4.66 9.47 -7.97
C GLU A 171 -3.43 9.94 -7.19
N THR A 172 -2.27 9.86 -7.83
CA THR A 172 -1.01 10.43 -7.36
C THR A 172 -0.89 11.87 -7.87
N ASP A 173 -1.64 12.80 -7.25
CA ASP A 173 -1.73 14.22 -7.70
C ASP A 173 -0.38 14.95 -7.60
N HIS A 174 0.40 14.69 -6.55
CA HIS A 174 1.76 15.19 -6.44
C HIS A 174 2.66 14.24 -5.65
N GLY A 175 3.76 13.81 -6.26
CA GLY A 175 4.71 12.86 -5.71
C GLY A 175 4.34 11.40 -5.98
N SER A 176 5.31 10.54 -5.69
CA SER A 176 5.28 9.11 -6.04
C SER A 176 5.36 8.26 -4.77
N PRO A 177 4.27 7.64 -4.29
CA PRO A 177 4.26 6.88 -3.04
C PRO A 177 5.01 5.56 -3.16
N ILE A 178 5.57 5.14 -2.03
CA ILE A 178 6.13 3.80 -1.86
C ILE A 178 4.97 2.88 -1.48
N THR A 179 4.66 1.89 -2.31
CA THR A 179 3.47 1.05 -2.21
C THR A 179 3.83 -0.38 -1.86
N CYS A 180 3.19 -0.92 -0.83
CA CYS A 180 3.28 -2.30 -0.37
C CYS A 180 1.89 -2.94 -0.38
N SER A 181 1.70 -4.04 -1.12
CA SER A 181 0.41 -4.76 -1.14
C SER A 181 0.50 -6.07 -0.36
N PHE A 182 -0.50 -6.31 0.47
CA PHE A 182 -0.65 -7.46 1.36
C PHE A 182 -1.87 -8.27 0.96
N ALA A 183 -1.70 -9.59 0.88
CA ALA A 183 -2.78 -10.49 0.51
C ALA A 183 -2.69 -11.82 1.29
N PRO A 184 -3.81 -12.53 1.46
CA PRO A 184 -3.82 -13.87 2.03
C PRO A 184 -3.25 -14.88 1.05
N SER A 185 -2.88 -16.06 1.56
CA SER A 185 -2.19 -17.11 0.80
C SER A 185 -2.89 -17.52 -0.49
N TYR A 186 -4.23 -17.59 -0.50
CA TYR A 186 -4.99 -17.98 -1.69
C TYR A 186 -4.89 -16.96 -2.84
N GLN A 187 -4.72 -15.66 -2.53
CA GLN A 187 -4.46 -14.63 -3.55
C GLN A 187 -3.01 -14.72 -4.05
N LEU A 188 -2.06 -14.81 -3.10
CA LEU A 188 -0.61 -14.79 -3.39
C LEU A 188 -0.14 -15.93 -4.30
N ARG A 189 -0.82 -17.08 -4.30
CA ARG A 189 -0.51 -18.21 -5.21
C ARG A 189 -0.50 -17.81 -6.68
N SER A 190 -1.25 -16.77 -7.06
CA SER A 190 -1.32 -16.27 -8.43
C SER A 190 -0.36 -15.11 -8.71
N TRP A 191 0.35 -14.63 -7.70
CA TRP A 191 1.24 -13.47 -7.80
C TRP A 191 2.68 -13.93 -8.04
N PRO A 192 3.49 -13.14 -8.78
CA PRO A 192 4.93 -13.34 -8.81
C PRO A 192 5.49 -13.28 -7.39
N LYS A 193 6.43 -14.17 -7.08
CA LYS A 193 7.16 -14.11 -5.82
C LYS A 193 8.10 -12.90 -5.83
N LEU A 194 8.27 -12.27 -4.67
CA LEU A 194 9.26 -11.21 -4.50
C LEU A 194 10.66 -11.81 -4.53
N ILE A 195 11.66 -11.02 -4.92
CA ILE A 195 13.06 -11.47 -4.95
C ILE A 195 13.81 -10.73 -3.84
N PRO A 196 14.41 -11.43 -2.86
CA PRO A 196 15.26 -10.81 -1.86
C PRO A 196 16.67 -10.53 -2.41
N PRO A 197 17.49 -9.71 -1.74
CA PRO A 197 18.90 -9.56 -2.10
C PRO A 197 19.64 -10.89 -1.84
N GLN A 198 20.56 -11.27 -2.73
CA GLN A 198 21.32 -12.52 -2.61
C GLN A 198 22.54 -12.35 -1.68
N ASN A 199 22.31 -12.30 -0.36
CA ASN A 199 23.37 -12.31 0.66
C ASN A 199 22.85 -12.82 2.02
N ASP A 200 23.76 -13.24 2.91
CA ASP A 200 23.38 -13.84 4.21
C ASP A 200 22.56 -12.89 5.10
N ASN A 201 22.91 -11.61 5.13
CA ASN A 201 22.18 -10.60 5.92
C ASN A 201 20.72 -10.45 5.43
N ALA A 202 20.48 -10.57 4.13
CA ALA A 202 19.13 -10.59 3.58
C ALA A 202 18.36 -11.83 4.02
N ASN A 203 18.98 -13.01 4.00
CA ASN A 203 18.32 -14.25 4.41
C ASN A 203 17.88 -14.21 5.87
N GLU A 204 18.75 -13.72 6.76
CA GLU A 204 18.43 -13.47 8.17
C GLU A 204 17.24 -12.50 8.29
N MET A 205 17.27 -11.37 7.59
CA MET A 205 16.19 -10.39 7.62
C MET A 205 14.88 -10.95 7.07
N VAL A 206 14.91 -11.75 6.00
CA VAL A 206 13.72 -12.40 5.45
C VAL A 206 13.09 -13.33 6.49
N MET A 207 13.91 -14.08 7.23
CA MET A 207 13.42 -14.93 8.33
C MET A 207 12.78 -14.10 9.46
N GLU A 208 13.38 -12.96 9.83
CA GLU A 208 12.81 -12.04 10.82
C GLU A 208 11.46 -11.43 10.39
N LEU A 209 11.30 -11.18 9.09
CA LEU A 209 10.06 -10.61 8.54
C LEU A 209 8.88 -11.60 8.56
N GLN A 210 9.15 -12.91 8.70
CA GLN A 210 8.11 -13.93 8.84
C GLN A 210 7.60 -14.02 10.27
N THR A 211 6.30 -13.85 10.46
CA THR A 211 5.65 -14.09 11.74
C THR A 211 4.39 -14.93 11.58
N GLY A 212 3.79 -15.35 12.70
CA GLY A 212 2.58 -16.17 12.70
C GLY A 212 1.37 -15.51 12.02
N LYS A 213 1.34 -14.18 11.84
CA LYS A 213 0.21 -13.44 11.23
C LYS A 213 0.56 -12.65 9.97
N VAL A 214 1.76 -12.06 9.91
CA VAL A 214 2.20 -11.24 8.77
C VAL A 214 3.55 -11.75 8.28
N GLY A 215 3.66 -12.00 6.97
CA GLY A 215 4.87 -12.50 6.34
C GLY A 215 5.28 -11.74 5.08
N VAL A 216 6.18 -12.36 4.32
CA VAL A 216 6.70 -11.88 3.03
C VAL A 216 6.67 -13.03 2.02
N TYR A 217 6.18 -12.78 0.80
CA TYR A 217 6.01 -13.81 -0.23
C TYR A 217 7.22 -13.85 -1.18
N PHE A 218 8.36 -14.27 -0.64
CA PHE A 218 9.62 -14.35 -1.38
C PHE A 218 9.78 -15.65 -2.20
N GLU A 219 10.57 -15.56 -3.26
CA GLU A 219 11.15 -16.69 -3.95
C GLU A 219 12.19 -17.32 -3.03
N THR A 220 11.92 -18.55 -2.60
CA THR A 220 12.88 -19.37 -1.85
C THR A 220 13.76 -20.10 -2.85
N GLU A 221 15.08 -20.02 -2.71
CA GLU A 221 15.99 -20.87 -3.49
C GLU A 221 15.68 -22.35 -3.23
N GLY A 222 15.35 -23.10 -4.30
CA GLY A 222 15.38 -24.57 -4.35
C GLY A 222 14.30 -25.34 -3.58
N GLN A 223 13.14 -25.57 -4.22
CA GLN A 223 12.41 -26.83 -4.11
C GLN A 223 11.81 -27.17 -5.49
N ASP A 224 12.65 -27.76 -6.34
CA ASP A 224 12.26 -28.74 -7.34
C ASP A 224 12.92 -30.08 -6.96
#